data_AF-A0A816N6R5-F1
#
_entry.id   AF-A0A816N6R5-F1
#
_cell.length_a   1.000
_cell.length_b   1.000
_cell.length_c   1.000
_cell.angle_alpha   90.00
_cell.angle_beta   90.00
_cell.angle_gamma   90.00
#
_symmetry.space_group_name_H-M   'P 1'
#
loop_
_entity.id
_entity.type
_entity.pdbx_description
1 polymer ?
#
loop_
_entity_poly.entity_id
_entity_poly.type
_entity_poly.pdbx_seq_one_letter_code
_entity_poly.pdbx_strand_id
1 'polypeptide(L)' 'MSAKIYCLKRTPITGNKFSSLHDQKGVCSHSFPSRMTIGMLLEFMASKSAVSHGLSHDGTPFQFNDDYPTVDYCGQ' A
#
# COMPACT_ATOMS: atom_id res chain seq x y z
N MET A 1 43.29 12.90 -2.93
CA MET A 1 42.64 12.12 -1.85
C MET A 1 41.44 11.40 -2.46
N SER A 2 41.45 10.06 -2.52
CA SER A 2 40.38 9.28 -3.15
C SER A 2 39.37 8.86 -2.09
N ALA A 3 38.13 9.34 -2.19
CA ALA A 3 37.03 8.88 -1.33
C ALA A 3 36.52 7.53 -1.85
N LYS A 4 36.55 6.50 -1.01
CA LYS A 4 35.97 5.19 -1.31
C LYS A 4 34.55 5.15 -0.78
N ILE A 5 33.59 4.91 -1.67
CA ILE A 5 32.18 4.69 -1.33
C ILE A 5 32.01 3.22 -0.96
N TYR A 6 31.46 2.94 0.23
CA TYR A 6 31.20 1.59 0.72
C TYR A 6 29.68 1.36 0.84
N CYS A 7 29.17 0.32 0.19
CA CYS A 7 27.79 -0.14 0.39
C CYS A 7 27.74 -1.11 1.58
N LEU A 8 27.13 -0.69 2.69
CA LEU A 8 26.93 -1.53 3.87
C LEU A 8 25.57 -2.23 3.77
N LYS A 9 25.54 -3.56 3.91
CA LYS A 9 24.28 -4.32 3.98
C LYS A 9 23.55 -3.97 5.29
N ARG A 10 22.43 -3.26 5.19
CA ARG A 10 21.57 -2.91 6.34
C ARG A 10 20.39 -3.88 6.40
N THR A 11 20.34 -4.72 7.43
CA THR A 11 19.14 -5.50 7.76
C THR A 11 18.11 -4.61 8.46
N PRO A 12 16.81 -4.84 8.27
CA PRO A 12 15.79 -4.10 8.98
C PRO A 12 15.91 -4.38 10.48
N ILE A 13 16.03 -3.32 11.27
CA ILE A 13 16.07 -3.37 12.73
C ILE A 13 14.91 -2.57 13.32
N THR A 14 14.51 -2.89 14.55
CA THR A 14 13.50 -2.12 15.29
C THR A 14 13.86 -0.64 15.29
N GLY A 15 12.89 0.23 14.97
CA GLY A 15 13.09 1.66 14.82
C GLY A 15 13.35 2.14 13.38
N ASN A 16 13.54 1.22 12.42
CA ASN A 16 13.47 1.58 11.00
C ASN A 16 12.05 2.00 10.62
N LYS A 17 11.94 3.08 9.82
CA LYS A 17 10.65 3.62 9.38
C LYS A 17 10.22 2.93 8.09
N PHE A 18 9.05 2.29 8.13
CA PHE A 18 8.37 1.75 6.95
C PHE A 18 7.14 2.59 6.66
N SER A 19 6.82 2.79 5.38
CA SER A 19 5.64 3.54 4.93
C SER A 19 4.91 2.84 3.79
N SER A 20 3.59 2.99 3.74
CA SER A 20 2.80 2.68 2.55
C SER A 20 2.98 3.75 1.46
N LEU A 21 2.49 3.48 0.25
CA LEU A 21 2.43 4.44 -0.87
C LEU A 21 1.51 5.63 -0.56
N HIS A 22 0.55 5.44 0.34
CA HIS A 22 -0.39 6.45 0.84
C HIS A 22 0.16 7.24 2.04
N ASP A 23 1.47 7.46 2.07
CA ASP A 23 2.20 8.24 3.08
C ASP A 23 2.08 7.77 4.55
N GLN A 24 1.59 6.55 4.79
CA GLN A 24 1.31 6.07 6.14
C GLN A 24 2.50 5.32 6.72
N LYS A 25 3.16 5.93 7.72
CA LYS A 25 4.28 5.35 8.45
C LYS A 25 3.75 4.46 9.59
N GLY A 26 3.90 3.15 9.44
CA GLY A 26 3.29 2.15 10.34
C GLY A 26 1.77 2.00 10.15
N VAL A 27 1.21 0.85 10.53
CA VAL A 27 -0.22 0.53 10.38
C VAL A 27 -0.89 0.38 11.75
N CYS A 28 -2.00 1.09 11.96
CA CYS A 28 -2.81 1.02 13.18
C CYS A 28 -4.27 1.34 12.84
N SER A 29 -5.24 0.58 13.38
CA SER A 29 -6.67 0.74 13.12
C SER A 29 -7.17 2.17 13.41
N HIS A 30 -6.64 2.80 14.45
CA HIS A 30 -7.00 4.16 14.86
C HIS A 30 -6.44 5.25 13.93
N SER A 31 -5.41 4.95 13.14
CA SER A 31 -4.78 5.93 12.25
C SER A 31 -5.52 6.08 10.91
N PHE A 32 -6.35 5.09 10.51
CA PHE A 32 -7.13 5.17 9.27
C PHE A 32 -8.17 6.29 9.25
N PRO A 33 -9.06 6.46 10.27
CA PRO A 33 -10.06 7.53 10.24
C PRO A 33 -9.45 8.93 10.41
N SER A 34 -8.33 9.06 11.13
CA SER A 34 -7.67 10.34 11.34
C SER A 34 -6.92 10.85 10.10
N ARG A 35 -6.42 9.94 9.26
CA ARG A 35 -5.66 10.26 8.05
C ARG A 35 -6.51 10.18 6.78
N MET A 36 -7.73 9.67 6.88
CA MET A 36 -8.66 9.46 5.77
C MET A 36 -8.00 8.69 4.60
N THR A 37 -7.14 7.71 4.92
CA THR A 37 -6.38 6.92 3.94
C THR A 37 -7.17 5.70 3.48
N ILE A 38 -8.39 5.91 2.95
CA ILE A 38 -9.26 4.82 2.45
C ILE A 38 -8.60 4.03 1.31
N GLY A 39 -7.77 4.67 0.49
CA GLY A 39 -7.01 4.02 -0.59
C GLY A 39 -6.11 2.88 -0.10
N MET A 40 -5.56 2.97 1.11
CA MET A 40 -4.79 1.86 1.70
C MET A 40 -5.64 0.63 2.01
N LEU A 41 -6.88 0.84 2.43
CA LEU A 41 -7.82 -0.25 2.69
C LEU A 41 -8.25 -0.90 1.37
N LEU A 42 -8.43 -0.07 0.33
CA LEU A 42 -8.79 -0.56 -0.99
C LEU A 42 -7.66 -1.37 -1.65
N GLU A 43 -6.43 -0.87 -1.61
CA GLU A 43 -5.23 -1.60 -2.05
C GLU A 43 -5.09 -2.94 -1.31
N PHE A 44 -5.41 -2.99 -0.01
CA PHE A 44 -5.36 -4.22 0.76
C PHE A 44 -6.40 -5.24 0.30
N MET A 45 -7.64 -4.81 0.05
CA MET A 45 -8.70 -5.70 -0.48
C MET A 45 -8.36 -6.21 -1.87
N ALA A 46 -7.95 -5.30 -2.78
CA ALA A 46 -7.50 -5.66 -4.11
C ALA A 46 -6.31 -6.64 -4.08
N SER A 47 -5.32 -6.41 -3.20
CA SER A 47 -4.18 -7.32 -3.08
C SER A 47 -4.59 -8.73 -2.65
N LYS A 48 -5.61 -8.85 -1.80
CA LYS A 48 -6.10 -10.15 -1.33
C LYS A 48 -6.88 -10.90 -2.42
N SER A 49 -7.75 -10.22 -3.16
CA SER A 49 -8.46 -10.83 -4.30
C SER A 49 -7.48 -11.20 -5.41
N ALA A 50 -6.53 -10.32 -5.74
CA ALA A 50 -5.47 -10.56 -6.73
C ALA A 50 -4.70 -11.88 -6.48
N VAL A 51 -4.24 -12.10 -5.25
CA VAL A 51 -3.50 -13.34 -4.89
C VAL A 51 -4.39 -14.57 -4.98
N SER A 52 -5.68 -14.45 -4.67
CA SER A 52 -6.62 -15.57 -4.68
C SER A 52 -7.03 -15.96 -6.11
N HIS A 53 -7.19 -14.99 -7.00
CA HIS A 53 -7.58 -15.21 -8.39
C HIS A 53 -6.40 -15.29 -9.36
N GLY A 54 -5.18 -15.01 -8.90
CA GLY A 54 -3.99 -14.98 -9.75
C GLY A 54 -3.99 -13.82 -10.77
N LEU A 55 -4.69 -12.73 -10.46
CA LEU A 55 -4.84 -11.55 -11.31
C LEU A 55 -4.11 -10.35 -10.70
N SER A 56 -3.75 -9.37 -11.53
CA SER A 56 -3.21 -8.09 -11.08
C SER A 56 -4.26 -7.00 -11.30
N HIS A 57 -4.68 -6.31 -10.23
CA HIS A 57 -5.62 -5.20 -10.36
C HIS A 57 -4.90 -3.90 -10.75
N ASP A 58 -5.57 -3.08 -11.55
CA ASP A 58 -5.07 -1.76 -11.96
C ASP A 58 -5.30 -0.72 -10.85
N GLY A 59 -4.31 0.15 -10.65
CA GLY A 59 -4.31 1.24 -9.66
C GLY A 59 -4.46 2.63 -10.28
N THR A 60 -4.79 2.72 -11.57
CA THR A 60 -4.97 3.99 -12.28
C THR A 60 -6.12 4.80 -11.67
N PRO A 61 -5.91 6.08 -11.33
CA PRO A 61 -6.97 6.90 -10.72
C PRO A 61 -8.13 7.13 -11.68
N PHE A 62 -9.34 7.31 -11.13
CA PHE A 62 -10.58 7.64 -11.86
C PHE A 62 -11.14 6.56 -12.80
N GLN A 63 -10.82 5.28 -12.57
CA GLN A 63 -11.48 4.18 -13.29
C GLN A 63 -12.85 3.79 -12.72
N PHE A 64 -13.09 4.09 -11.44
CA PHE A 64 -14.29 3.67 -10.71
C PHE A 64 -15.18 4.88 -10.41
N ASN A 65 -16.49 4.65 -10.44
CA ASN A 65 -17.53 5.65 -10.19
C ASN A 65 -18.53 5.08 -9.16
N ASP A 66 -19.49 5.89 -8.72
CA ASP A 66 -20.51 5.46 -7.75
C ASP A 66 -21.37 4.27 -8.25
N ASP A 67 -21.65 4.17 -9.55
CA ASP A 67 -22.39 3.04 -10.14
C ASP A 67 -21.57 1.74 -10.24
N TYR A 68 -20.24 1.84 -10.19
CA TYR A 68 -19.33 0.70 -10.27
C TYR A 68 -18.15 0.91 -9.31
N PRO A 69 -18.37 0.70 -8.00
CA PRO A 69 -17.38 1.00 -6.99
C PRO A 69 -16.32 -0.10 -6.92
N THR A 70 -15.09 0.27 -6.57
CA THR A 70 -13.96 -0.68 -6.52
C THR A 70 -14.15 -1.79 -5.48
N VAL A 71 -14.95 -1.56 -4.44
CA VAL A 71 -15.25 -2.59 -3.42
C VAL A 71 -16.00 -3.78 -4.01
N ASP A 72 -16.94 -3.55 -4.93
CA ASP A 72 -17.71 -4.63 -5.57
C ASP A 72 -16.88 -5.36 -6.63
N TYR A 73 -15.93 -4.65 -7.26
CA TYR A 73 -14.97 -5.25 -8.18
C TYR A 73 -13.98 -6.18 -7.46
N CYS A 74 -13.44 -5.77 -6.31
CA CYS A 74 -12.50 -6.58 -5.52
C CYS A 74 -13.17 -7.56 -4.55
N GLY A 75 -14.49 -7.44 -4.34
CA GLY A 75 -15.28 -8.30 -3.43
C GLY A 75 -15.86 -9.56 -4.08
N GLN A 76 -15.72 -9.71 -5.40
CA GLN A 76 -16.02 -10.94 -6.15
C GLN A 76 -14.92 -11.98 -5.94
#